data_AF-A0A963KQA2-F1
#
_entry.id   AF-A0A963KQA2-F1
#
_cell.length_a   1.000
_cell.length_b   1.000
_cell.length_c   1.000
_cell.angle_alpha   90.00
_cell.angle_beta   90.00
_cell.angle_gamma   90.00
#
_symmetry.space_group_name_H-M   'P 1'
#
loop_
_entity.id
_entity.type
_entity.pdbx_description
1 polymer ?
#
loop_
_entity_poly.entity_id
_entity_poly.type
_entity_poly.pdbx_seq_one_letter_code
_entity_poly.pdbx_strand_id
1 'polypeptide(L)' 'VKLAEAFGAVGLRAEKPSEVDDLIKEMIRIDKPVIADVVVDRAENVYPMIPGGAAHNEIRMSPEEDGAHEAISETGMTLV' A
#
# COMPACT_ATOMS: atom_id res chain seq x y z
N VAL A 1 5.90 -4.87 -17.95
CA VAL A 1 4.48 -4.48 -17.65
C VAL A 1 3.84 -4.03 -18.95
N LYS A 2 2.94 -4.83 -19.53
CA LYS A 2 2.51 -4.65 -20.94
C LYS A 2 1.79 -3.33 -21.21
N LEU A 3 1.04 -2.83 -20.22
CA LEU A 3 0.39 -1.52 -20.32
C LEU A 3 1.43 -0.40 -20.46
N ALA A 4 2.48 -0.39 -19.63
CA ALA A 4 3.54 0.61 -19.71
C ALA A 4 4.22 0.61 -21.10
N GLU A 5 4.57 -0.59 -21.58
CA GLU A 5 5.21 -0.79 -22.89
C GLU A 5 4.33 -0.28 -24.04
N ALA A 6 3.01 -0.50 -23.97
CA ALA A 6 2.06 -0.02 -24.98
C ALA A 6 1.97 1.51 -25.07
N PHE A 7 2.26 2.23 -24.00
CA PHE A 7 2.31 3.70 -23.94
C PHE A 7 3.73 4.27 -24.12
N GLY A 8 4.71 3.43 -24.50
CA GLY A 8 6.10 3.86 -24.71
C GLY A 8 6.91 4.08 -23.43
N ALA A 9 6.36 3.68 -22.28
CA ALA A 9 7.06 3.68 -20.99
C ALA A 9 7.78 2.35 -20.75
N VAL A 10 8.74 2.34 -19.84
CA VAL A 10 9.39 1.11 -19.36
C VAL A 10 8.53 0.51 -18.24
N GLY A 11 8.32 -0.80 -18.29
CA GLY A 11 7.50 -1.50 -17.31
C GLY A 11 8.31 -2.47 -16.47
N LEU A 12 8.55 -2.17 -15.20
CA LEU A 12 9.27 -3.02 -14.25
C LEU A 12 8.28 -3.69 -13.29
N ARG A 13 8.59 -4.91 -12.82
CA ARG A 13 7.75 -5.63 -11.86
C ARG A 13 8.59 -6.33 -10.80
N ALA A 14 8.21 -6.21 -9.53
CA ALA A 14 8.74 -6.98 -8.41
C ALA A 14 7.61 -7.80 -7.78
N GLU A 15 7.85 -9.10 -7.59
CA GLU A 15 6.90 -10.02 -6.96
C GLU A 15 7.37 -10.45 -5.56
N LYS A 16 8.64 -10.17 -5.23
CA LYS A 16 9.22 -10.52 -3.93
C LYS A 16 9.88 -9.30 -3.27
N PRO A 17 9.91 -9.24 -1.93
CA PRO A 17 10.57 -8.15 -1.20
C PRO A 17 12.04 -7.96 -1.57
N SER A 18 12.78 -9.04 -1.84
CA SER A 18 14.20 -9.00 -2.21
C SER A 18 14.47 -8.32 -3.55
N GLU A 19 13.46 -8.14 -4.40
CA GLU A 19 13.60 -7.57 -5.75
C GLU A 19 13.41 -6.04 -5.74
N VAL A 20 12.85 -5.49 -4.66
CA VAL A 20 12.42 -4.07 -4.59
C VAL A 20 13.61 -3.12 -4.69
N ASP A 21 14.70 -3.37 -3.97
CA ASP A 21 15.87 -2.48 -3.98
C ASP A 21 16.51 -2.39 -5.36
N ASP A 22 16.62 -3.51 -6.07
CA ASP A 22 17.22 -3.54 -7.40
C ASP A 22 16.28 -2.95 -8.45
N LEU A 23 14.97 -3.18 -8.32
CA LEU A 23 13.95 -2.54 -9.16
C LEU A 23 13.99 -1.02 -9.02
N ILE A 24 14.09 -0.48 -7.80
CA ILE A 24 14.18 0.97 -7.55
C ILE A 24 15.45 1.54 -8.19
N LYS A 25 16.60 0.87 -8.03
CA LYS A 25 17.85 1.30 -8.66
C LYS A 25 17.76 1.31 -10.18
N GLU A 26 17.12 0.31 -10.79
CA GLU A 26 16.90 0.24 -12.23
C GLU A 26 15.97 1.37 -12.70
N MET A 27 14.84 1.56 -12.02
CA MET A 27 13.86 2.61 -12.30
C MET A 27 14.50 4.00 -12.35
N ILE A 28 15.36 4.33 -11.38
CA ILE A 28 16.03 5.64 -11.28
C ILE A 28 17.07 5.84 -12.39
N ARG A 29 17.69 4.78 -12.89
CA ARG A 29 18.73 4.86 -13.94
C ARG A 29 18.16 5.06 -15.34
N ILE A 30 16.89 4.77 -15.55
CA ILE A 30 16.25 4.82 -16.86
C ILE A 30 15.82 6.27 -17.16
N ASP A 31 16.40 6.86 -18.21
CA ASP A 31 16.02 8.18 -18.73
C ASP A 31 14.76 8.11 -19.63
N LYS A 32 13.69 7.50 -19.10
CA LYS A 32 12.37 7.34 -19.74
C LYS A 32 11.29 7.22 -18.66
N PRO A 33 10.00 7.50 -18.96
CA PRO A 33 8.91 7.19 -18.03
C PRO A 33 8.92 5.71 -17.65
N VAL A 34 8.81 5.41 -16.35
CA VAL A 34 8.79 4.05 -15.82
C VAL A 34 7.50 3.83 -15.03
N ILE A 35 6.86 2.67 -15.25
CA ILE A 35 5.82 2.14 -14.37
C ILE A 35 6.44 0.96 -13.60
N ALA A 36 6.54 1.12 -12.29
CA ALA A 36 6.92 0.07 -11.36
C ALA A 36 5.66 -0.62 -10.80
N ASP A 37 5.50 -1.90 -11.09
CA ASP A 37 4.46 -2.77 -10.53
C ASP A 37 5.05 -3.58 -9.37
N VAL A 38 4.70 -3.22 -8.13
CA VAL A 38 5.20 -3.89 -6.93
C VAL A 38 4.05 -4.66 -6.31
N VAL A 39 4.16 -5.98 -6.28
CA VAL A 39 3.14 -6.85 -5.68
C VAL A 39 3.25 -6.77 -4.16
N VAL A 40 2.14 -6.38 -3.52
CA VAL A 40 2.01 -6.27 -2.06
C VAL A 40 0.90 -7.21 -1.58
N ASP A 41 0.93 -7.54 -0.28
CA ASP A 41 -0.16 -8.27 0.33
C ASP A 41 -1.44 -7.40 0.36
N ARG A 42 -2.57 -8.00 0.04
CA ARG A 42 -3.88 -7.35 -0.02
C ARG A 42 -4.54 -7.21 1.35
N ALA A 43 -4.09 -7.98 2.34
CA ALA A 43 -4.61 -7.97 3.71
C ALA A 43 -3.95 -6.90 4.58
N GLU A 44 -2.81 -6.36 4.15
CA GLU A 44 -2.08 -5.33 4.88
C GLU A 44 -2.84 -4.00 4.89
N ASN A 45 -2.84 -3.35 6.06
CA ASN A 45 -3.55 -2.09 6.32
C ASN A 45 -2.59 -1.02 6.84
N VAL A 46 -3.04 0.24 6.80
CA VAL A 46 -2.25 1.38 7.29
C VAL A 46 -2.56 1.62 8.75
N TYR A 47 -1.53 1.54 9.60
CA TYR A 47 -1.56 1.88 11.02
C TYR A 47 -0.49 2.94 11.33
N PRO A 48 -0.66 3.76 12.38
CA PRO A 48 -1.82 3.84 13.28
C PRO A 48 -3.07 4.41 12.59
N MET A 49 -4.26 3.95 13.00
CA MET A 49 -5.55 4.38 12.44
C MET A 49 -6.51 4.83 13.53
N ILE A 50 -7.23 5.94 13.31
CA ILE A 50 -8.41 6.31 14.11
C ILE A 50 -9.65 5.77 13.40
N PRO A 51 -10.44 4.88 14.02
CA PRO A 51 -11.64 4.33 13.40
C PRO A 51 -12.68 5.41 13.08
N GLY A 52 -13.49 5.18 12.05
CA GLY A 52 -14.62 6.06 11.73
C GLY A 52 -15.54 6.24 12.94
N GLY A 53 -15.78 7.49 13.33
CA GLY A 53 -16.60 7.86 14.49
C GLY A 53 -15.89 7.85 15.85
N ALA A 54 -14.60 7.49 15.91
CA ALA A 54 -13.82 7.50 17.14
C ALA A 54 -13.15 8.86 17.40
N ALA A 55 -12.80 9.12 18.67
CA ALA A 55 -12.05 10.30 19.06
C ALA A 55 -10.57 10.19 18.66
N HIS A 56 -9.88 11.33 18.53
CA HIS A 56 -8.50 11.36 18.03
C HIS A 56 -7.47 10.66 18.94
N ASN A 57 -7.82 10.47 20.20
CA ASN A 57 -7.02 9.74 21.19
C ASN A 57 -7.31 8.22 21.19
N GLU A 58 -8.30 7.74 20.43
CA GLU A 58 -8.65 6.32 20.28
C GLU A 58 -7.92 5.73 19.07
N ILE A 59 -6.59 5.86 19.10
CA ILE A 59 -5.70 5.37 18.05
C ILE A 59 -5.58 3.84 18.16
N ARG A 60 -5.68 3.14 17.03
CA ARG A 60 -5.43 1.70 16.93
C ARG A 60 -4.09 1.42 16.27
N MET A 61 -3.34 0.51 16.87
CA MET A 61 -2.07 0.02 16.32
C MET A 61 -2.29 -1.23 15.46
N SER A 62 -1.19 -1.78 14.94
CA SER A 62 -1.21 -3.02 14.17
C SER A 62 -1.81 -4.19 14.98
N PRO A 63 -2.49 -5.16 14.35
CA PRO A 63 -2.92 -6.38 15.02
C PRO A 63 -1.79 -7.17 15.69
N GLU A 64 -0.55 -6.99 15.24
CA GLU A 64 0.64 -7.58 15.87
C GLU A 64 0.97 -6.93 17.22
N GLU A 65 0.58 -5.67 17.41
CA GLU A 65 0.85 -4.87 18.61
C GLU A 65 -0.34 -4.93 19.59
N ASP A 66 -1.57 -4.79 19.09
CA ASP A 66 -2.79 -4.63 19.92
C ASP A 66 -3.82 -5.79 19.78
N GLY A 67 -3.61 -6.74 18.86
CA GLY A 67 -4.56 -7.82 18.56
C GLY A 67 -5.60 -7.46 17.50
N ALA A 68 -6.40 -8.44 17.05
CA ALA A 68 -7.37 -8.24 15.97
C ALA A 68 -8.55 -7.34 16.41
N HIS A 69 -8.91 -6.34 15.60
CA HIS A 69 -9.98 -5.38 15.88
C HIS A 69 -10.88 -5.12 14.66
N GLU A 70 -12.18 -4.89 14.88
CA GLU A 70 -13.14 -4.51 13.83
C GLU A 70 -12.91 -3.06 13.38
N ALA A 71 -12.51 -2.85 12.12
CA ALA A 71 -12.02 -1.56 11.61
C ALA A 71 -12.98 -0.37 11.69
N ILE A 72 -14.30 -0.59 11.85
CA ILE A 72 -15.32 0.47 11.74
C ILE A 72 -16.41 0.28 12.81
N SER A 73 -16.76 1.35 13.53
CA SER A 73 -17.90 1.35 14.44
C SER A 73 -19.22 1.50 13.67
N GLU A 74 -20.30 0.83 14.11
CA GLU A 74 -21.63 0.95 13.46
C GLU A 74 -22.13 2.41 13.40
N THR A 75 -21.81 3.21 14.43
CA THR A 75 -22.15 4.64 14.45
C THR A 75 -21.40 5.41 13.37
N GLY A 76 -20.13 5.10 13.13
CA GLY A 76 -19.34 5.69 12.05
C GLY A 76 -19.87 5.38 10.65
N MET A 77 -20.43 4.18 10.43
CA MET A 77 -20.98 3.77 9.13
C MET A 77 -22.23 4.56 8.72
N THR A 78 -23.00 5.07 9.69
CA THR A 78 -24.26 5.78 9.43
C THR A 78 -24.05 7.26 9.04
N LEU A 79 -22.83 7.78 9.22
CA LEU A 79 -22.49 9.20 9.06
C LEU A 79 -21.83 9.52 7.71
N VAL A 80 -21.75 8.55 6.77
CA VAL A 80 -21.14 8.70 5.43
C VAL A 80 -22.21 8.61 4.35
#